data_AF-A0A3P7J818-F1
#
_entry.id   AF-A0A3P7J818-F1
#
_cell.length_a   1.000
_cell.length_b   1.000
_cell.length_c   1.000
_cell.angle_alpha   90.00
_cell.angle_beta   90.00
_cell.angle_gamma   90.00
#
_symmetry.space_group_name_H-M   'P 1'
#
loop_
_entity.id
_entity.type
_entity.pdbx_description
1 polymer ?
#
loop_
_entity_poly.entity_id
_entity_poly.type
_entity_poly.pdbx_seq_one_letter_code
_entity_poly.pdbx_strand_id
1 'polypeptide(L)'
;MKQLHQQIEDIKPLLVTVNQRGDVEFFLKSEDTADACKAISRRIVHKITGDRMSLLVDKVVAPWTKLSREETAVIQEVVDSRYNHDTRSLDLSEFALDQKFKDRDLHMMLNKNNVMLTVVDRIDERYGSITALSLQGNRLRFLDYAAVLVSVTKLLKVLDLSNNQVCSKQTASLQFY
;
A
#
# COMPACT_ATOMS: atom_id res chain seq x y z
N MET A 1 0.08 3.19 15.50
CA MET A 1 -0.06 2.02 14.60
C MET A 1 0.21 0.66 15.25
N LYS A 2 1.34 0.40 15.94
CA LYS A 2 1.63 -0.94 16.52
C LYS A 2 0.55 -1.46 17.49
N GLN A 3 0.05 -0.61 18.40
CA GLN A 3 -1.03 -1.00 19.33
C GLN A 3 -2.37 -1.26 18.63
N LEU A 4 -2.58 -0.68 17.44
CA LEU A 4 -3.82 -0.85 16.69
C LEU A 4 -3.81 -2.19 15.94
N HIS A 5 -2.66 -2.59 15.39
CA HIS A 5 -2.44 -3.95 14.85
C HIS A 5 -2.51 -5.05 15.92
N GLN A 6 -2.38 -4.72 17.20
CA GLN A 6 -2.53 -5.69 18.30
C GLN A 6 -3.99 -5.93 18.69
N GLN A 7 -4.88 -4.98 18.39
CA GLN A 7 -6.29 -5.04 18.78
C GLN A 7 -7.22 -5.36 17.62
N ILE A 8 -6.76 -5.14 16.38
CA ILE A 8 -7.53 -5.39 15.16
C ILE A 8 -6.69 -6.29 14.26
N GLU A 9 -7.20 -7.48 14.03
CA GLU A 9 -6.59 -8.46 13.15
C GLU A 9 -6.64 -7.96 11.70
N ASP A 10 -5.56 -8.21 10.95
CA ASP A 10 -5.40 -7.91 9.53
C ASP A 10 -5.75 -6.49 9.07
N ILE A 11 -5.51 -5.50 9.92
CA ILE A 11 -5.63 -4.10 9.50
C ILE A 11 -4.59 -3.75 8.42
N LYS A 12 -5.09 -3.19 7.31
CA LYS A 12 -4.31 -2.78 6.13
C LYS A 12 -4.56 -1.29 5.87
N PRO A 13 -3.89 -0.40 6.64
CA PRO A 13 -4.08 1.03 6.50
C PRO A 13 -3.48 1.52 5.19
N LEU A 14 -4.23 2.35 4.45
CA LEU A 14 -3.81 2.96 3.20
C LEU A 14 -3.54 4.44 3.40
N LEU A 15 -2.49 4.97 2.77
CA LEU A 15 -2.15 6.40 2.77
C LEU A 15 -2.12 6.99 4.16
N VAL A 16 -1.30 6.38 5.02
CA VAL A 16 -1.07 6.91 6.35
C VAL A 16 -0.38 8.27 6.23
N THR A 17 -1.06 9.31 6.68
CA THR A 17 -0.55 10.68 6.71
C THR A 17 -0.71 11.28 8.11
N VAL A 18 -0.02 12.37 8.36
CA VAL A 18 -0.18 13.16 9.59
C VAL A 18 -0.65 14.54 9.18
N ASN A 19 -1.81 14.96 9.69
CA ASN A 19 -2.35 16.28 9.39
C ASN A 19 -1.62 17.38 10.18
N GLN A 20 -1.97 18.65 9.92
CA GLN A 20 -1.33 19.80 10.57
C GLN A 20 -1.51 19.85 12.10
N ARG A 21 -2.53 19.16 12.64
CA ARG A 21 -2.79 19.06 14.07
C ARG A 21 -1.99 17.93 14.74
N GLY A 22 -1.28 17.12 13.96
CA GLY A 22 -0.57 15.94 14.43
C GLY A 22 -1.44 14.68 14.50
N ASP A 23 -2.67 14.72 13.99
CA ASP A 23 -3.53 13.54 13.94
C ASP A 23 -3.08 12.61 12.80
N VAL A 24 -3.17 11.31 13.03
CA VAL A 24 -2.88 10.29 12.02
C VAL A 24 -4.14 9.97 11.24
N GLU A 25 -4.09 10.15 9.93
CA GLU A 25 -5.19 9.87 9.00
C GLU A 25 -4.80 8.71 8.08
N PHE A 26 -5.73 7.79 7.82
CA PHE A 26 -5.54 6.67 6.89
C PHE A 26 -6.89 6.16 6.40
N PHE A 27 -6.88 5.42 5.30
CA PHE A 27 -8.08 4.81 4.72
C PHE A 27 -8.11 3.30 4.95
N LEU A 28 -9.32 2.75 5.05
CA LEU A 28 -9.60 1.31 5.12
C LEU A 28 -10.55 0.93 3.98
N LYS A 29 -10.35 -0.25 3.41
CA LYS A 29 -11.23 -0.79 2.35
C LYS A 29 -12.48 -1.48 2.89
N SER A 30 -12.43 -2.00 4.11
CA SER A 30 -13.49 -2.79 4.73
C SER A 30 -14.27 -1.98 5.76
N GLU A 31 -15.60 -1.99 5.64
CA GLU A 31 -16.52 -1.39 6.61
C GLU A 31 -16.41 -2.11 7.96
N ASP A 32 -16.31 -3.44 7.97
CA ASP A 32 -16.16 -4.24 9.19
C ASP A 32 -14.88 -3.87 9.96
N THR A 33 -13.76 -3.67 9.26
CA THR A 33 -12.50 -3.24 9.89
C THR A 33 -12.60 -1.81 10.42
N ALA A 34 -13.35 -0.94 9.73
CA ALA A 34 -13.59 0.42 10.17
C ALA A 34 -14.49 0.47 11.43
N ASP A 35 -15.53 -0.36 11.48
CA ASP A 35 -16.38 -0.52 12.65
C ASP A 35 -15.63 -1.12 13.84
N ALA A 36 -14.73 -2.08 13.59
CA ALA A 36 -13.82 -2.58 14.61
C ALA A 36 -12.90 -1.47 15.17
N CYS A 37 -12.39 -0.59 14.31
CA CYS A 37 -11.64 0.61 14.74
C CYS A 37 -12.49 1.50 15.64
N LYS A 38 -13.74 1.76 15.25
CA LYS A 38 -14.67 2.56 16.05
C LYS A 38 -14.96 1.93 17.41
N ALA A 39 -15.13 0.61 17.46
CA ALA A 39 -15.44 -0.13 18.69
C ALA A 39 -14.29 -0.12 19.72
N ILE A 40 -13.04 0.01 19.27
CA ILE A 40 -11.87 0.13 20.17
C ILE A 40 -11.48 1.58 20.48
N SER A 41 -12.27 2.56 20.05
CA SER A 41 -12.03 3.96 20.37
C SER A 41 -11.88 4.16 21.87
N ARG A 42 -10.90 4.97 22.29
CA ARG A 42 -10.49 5.20 23.69
C ARG A 42 -9.93 3.99 24.44
N ARG A 43 -9.79 2.81 23.81
CA ARG A 43 -9.09 1.65 24.40
C ARG A 43 -7.58 1.72 24.22
N ILE A 44 -7.11 2.49 23.25
CA ILE A 44 -5.67 2.69 23.03
C ILE A 44 -5.20 3.90 23.83
N VAL A 45 -4.13 3.71 24.60
CA VAL A 45 -3.56 4.72 25.49
C VAL A 45 -2.23 5.20 24.91
N HIS A 46 -2.07 6.52 24.81
CA HIS A 46 -0.84 7.16 24.41
C HIS A 46 0.26 6.85 25.44
N LYS A 47 1.36 6.26 24.99
CA LYS A 47 2.38 5.69 25.89
C LYS A 47 3.09 6.72 26.77
N ILE A 48 3.16 7.97 26.32
CA ILE A 48 3.91 9.03 27.03
C ILE A 48 2.97 9.83 27.93
N THR A 49 1.84 10.30 27.39
CA THR A 49 0.92 11.20 28.13
C THR A 49 -0.11 10.45 28.95
N GLY A 50 -0.37 9.17 28.66
CA GLY A 50 -1.44 8.40 29.30
C GLY A 50 -2.83 8.72 28.76
N ASP A 51 -2.95 9.60 27.76
CA ASP A 51 -4.24 9.99 27.20
C ASP A 51 -4.87 8.86 26.38
N ARG A 52 -6.18 8.72 26.46
CA ARG A 52 -6.93 7.79 25.63
C ARG A 52 -7.10 8.38 24.23
N MET A 53 -6.60 7.67 23.22
CA MET A 53 -6.74 8.09 21.83
C MET A 53 -8.17 7.88 21.34
N SER A 54 -8.74 8.90 20.71
CA SER A 54 -10.02 8.82 20.00
C SER A 54 -9.81 8.38 18.56
N LEU A 55 -10.60 7.41 18.11
CA LEU A 55 -10.67 7.02 16.71
C LEU A 55 -11.98 7.56 16.13
N LEU A 56 -11.87 8.36 15.07
CA LEU A 56 -12.99 8.85 14.27
C LEU A 56 -13.02 8.06 12.97
N VAL A 57 -14.22 7.69 12.53
CA VAL A 57 -14.43 6.83 11.36
C VAL A 57 -15.58 7.42 10.54
N ASP A 58 -15.25 7.84 9.32
CA ASP A 58 -16.19 8.41 8.36
C ASP A 58 -16.17 7.60 7.06
N LYS A 59 -17.35 7.41 6.47
CA LYS A 59 -17.48 6.74 5.17
C LYS A 59 -17.21 7.75 4.05
N VAL A 60 -16.16 7.52 3.28
CA VAL A 60 -15.71 8.42 2.21
C VAL A 60 -15.58 7.68 0.89
N VAL A 61 -15.72 8.41 -0.22
CA VAL A 61 -15.40 7.88 -1.54
C VAL A 61 -13.88 7.75 -1.67
N ALA A 62 -13.41 6.61 -2.19
CA ALA A 62 -11.99 6.38 -2.39
C ALA A 62 -11.38 7.52 -3.24
N PRO A 63 -10.26 8.13 -2.82
CA PRO A 63 -9.67 9.27 -3.52
C PRO A 63 -8.95 8.90 -4.82
N TRP A 64 -9.05 7.63 -5.27
CA TRP A 64 -8.44 7.14 -6.50
C TRP A 64 -9.48 6.54 -7.44
N THR A 65 -9.25 6.73 -8.74
CA THR A 65 -10.08 6.15 -9.80
C THR A 65 -9.94 4.63 -9.82
N LYS A 66 -11.07 3.92 -9.88
CA LYS A 66 -11.08 2.45 -10.04
C LYS A 66 -10.70 2.09 -11.48
N LEU A 67 -9.86 1.08 -11.63
CA LEU A 67 -9.58 0.47 -12.92
C LEU A 67 -10.79 -0.32 -13.41
N SER A 68 -10.90 -0.47 -14.73
CA SER A 68 -11.90 -1.34 -15.35
C SER A 68 -11.62 -2.80 -15.00
N ARG A 69 -12.62 -3.67 -15.22
CA ARG A 69 -12.46 -5.11 -15.00
C ARG A 69 -11.39 -5.72 -15.89
N GLU A 70 -11.30 -5.24 -17.12
CA GLU A 70 -10.30 -5.69 -18.10
C GLU A 70 -8.89 -5.28 -17.67
N GLU A 71 -8.68 -4.00 -17.34
CA GLU A 71 -7.39 -3.50 -16.85
C GLU A 71 -6.92 -4.27 -15.61
N THR A 72 -7.85 -4.52 -14.68
CA THR A 72 -7.59 -5.30 -13.46
C THR A 72 -7.17 -6.72 -13.79
N ALA A 73 -7.85 -7.39 -14.72
CA ALA A 73 -7.54 -8.76 -15.12
C ALA A 73 -6.15 -8.86 -15.77
N VAL A 74 -5.79 -7.92 -16.65
CA VAL A 74 -4.47 -7.92 -17.29
C VAL A 74 -3.35 -7.69 -16.27
N ILE A 75 -3.54 -6.76 -15.32
CA ILE A 75 -2.58 -6.55 -14.23
C ILE A 75 -2.37 -7.84 -13.43
N GLN A 76 -3.45 -8.51 -13.04
CA GLN A 76 -3.38 -9.77 -12.29
C GLN A 76 -2.64 -10.85 -13.09
N GLU A 77 -2.92 -10.97 -14.38
CA GLU A 77 -2.25 -11.93 -15.27
C GLU A 77 -0.74 -11.67 -15.39
N VAL A 78 -0.34 -10.39 -15.46
CA VAL A 78 1.08 -10.01 -15.50
C VAL A 78 1.76 -10.33 -14.17
N VAL A 79 1.16 -9.94 -13.04
CA VAL A 79 1.69 -10.24 -11.70
C VAL A 79 1.87 -11.75 -11.51
N ASP A 80 0.84 -12.53 -11.85
CA ASP A 80 0.88 -13.99 -11.72
C ASP A 80 1.99 -14.62 -12.56
N SER A 81 2.19 -14.13 -13.79
CA SER A 81 3.22 -14.66 -14.70
C SER A 81 4.66 -14.35 -14.28
N ARG A 82 4.83 -13.34 -13.42
CA ARG A 82 6.14 -12.88 -12.94
C ARG A 82 6.51 -13.44 -11.56
N TYR A 83 5.68 -14.34 -11.03
CA TYR A 83 5.97 -15.04 -9.78
C TYR A 83 6.85 -16.27 -10.04
N ASN A 84 7.92 -16.41 -9.26
CA ASN A 84 8.77 -17.59 -9.25
C ASN A 84 8.48 -18.43 -8.01
N HIS A 85 7.98 -19.65 -8.22
CA HIS A 85 7.62 -20.58 -7.16
C HIS A 85 8.82 -21.13 -6.39
N ASP A 86 9.96 -21.35 -7.05
CA ASP A 86 11.13 -21.99 -6.46
C ASP A 86 11.81 -21.06 -5.45
N THR A 87 11.96 -19.80 -5.82
CA THR A 87 12.57 -18.76 -4.98
C THR A 87 11.56 -18.03 -4.10
N ARG A 88 10.25 -18.25 -4.32
CA ARG A 88 9.15 -17.47 -3.73
C ARG A 88 9.34 -15.96 -3.92
N SER A 89 9.79 -15.58 -5.10
CA SER A 89 10.08 -14.19 -5.45
C SER A 89 9.09 -13.68 -6.48
N LEU A 90 8.70 -12.41 -6.35
CA LEU A 90 7.87 -11.71 -7.32
C LEU A 90 8.68 -10.58 -7.97
N ASP A 91 8.83 -10.63 -9.30
CA ASP A 91 9.60 -9.62 -10.04
C ASP A 91 8.68 -8.66 -10.81
N LEU A 92 8.47 -7.46 -10.26
CA LEU A 92 7.70 -6.40 -10.90
C LEU A 92 8.60 -5.28 -11.43
N SER A 93 9.85 -5.61 -11.79
CA SER A 93 10.76 -4.67 -12.44
C SER A 93 10.19 -4.17 -13.77
N GLU A 94 10.37 -2.87 -14.03
CA GLU A 94 9.93 -2.17 -15.25
C GLU A 94 8.51 -2.56 -15.70
N PHE A 95 7.57 -2.64 -14.75
CA PHE A 95 6.26 -3.27 -14.90
C PHE A 95 5.47 -2.76 -16.12
N ALA A 96 5.54 -1.46 -16.39
CA ALA A 96 4.85 -0.83 -17.51
C ALA A 96 5.36 -1.29 -18.90
N LEU A 97 6.53 -1.93 -18.96
CA LEU A 97 7.13 -2.41 -20.20
C LEU A 97 6.69 -3.83 -20.59
N ASP A 98 5.88 -4.49 -19.75
CA ASP A 98 5.36 -5.83 -20.05
C ASP A 98 4.64 -5.87 -21.40
N GLN A 99 4.91 -6.92 -22.18
CA GLN A 99 4.36 -7.07 -23.52
C GLN A 99 2.83 -7.18 -23.48
N LYS A 100 2.25 -7.80 -22.44
CA LYS A 100 0.79 -7.93 -22.31
C LYS A 100 0.06 -6.59 -22.20
N PHE A 101 0.74 -5.57 -21.68
CA PHE A 101 0.22 -4.20 -21.65
C PHE A 101 0.35 -3.52 -23.01
N LYS A 102 1.50 -3.67 -23.67
CA LYS A 102 1.77 -3.10 -25.00
C LYS A 102 0.83 -3.65 -26.07
N ASP A 103 0.59 -4.97 -26.06
CA ASP A 103 -0.28 -5.65 -27.03
C ASP A 103 -1.73 -5.17 -26.96
N ARG A 104 -2.14 -4.59 -25.82
CA ARG A 104 -3.49 -4.08 -25.56
C ARG A 104 -3.56 -2.56 -25.48
N ASP A 105 -2.47 -1.87 -25.79
CA ASP A 105 -2.34 -0.41 -25.66
C ASP A 105 -2.70 0.13 -24.25
N LEU A 106 -2.34 -0.64 -23.21
CA LEU A 106 -2.63 -0.31 -21.82
C LEU A 106 -1.44 0.38 -21.16
N HIS A 107 -1.67 1.55 -20.55
CA HIS A 107 -0.64 2.30 -19.82
C HIS A 107 -0.68 2.04 -18.31
N MET A 108 -0.27 0.83 -17.91
CA MET A 108 -0.26 0.35 -16.53
C MET A 108 1.08 0.60 -15.83
N MET A 109 1.25 1.82 -15.32
CA MET A 109 2.46 2.21 -14.59
C MET A 109 2.29 2.01 -13.08
N LEU A 110 3.26 1.36 -12.43
CA LEU A 110 3.25 1.15 -10.97
C LEU A 110 3.33 2.46 -10.15
N ASN A 111 3.75 3.56 -10.75
CA ASN A 111 3.70 4.88 -10.10
C ASN A 111 2.29 5.49 -10.04
N LYS A 112 1.30 4.88 -10.70
CA LYS A 112 -0.12 5.26 -10.57
C LYS A 112 -0.75 4.52 -9.39
N ASN A 113 -1.45 5.29 -8.57
CA ASN A 113 -2.05 4.82 -7.32
C ASN A 113 -2.99 3.61 -7.50
N ASN A 114 -3.86 3.67 -8.51
CA ASN A 114 -4.81 2.62 -8.80
C ASN A 114 -4.13 1.32 -9.25
N VAL A 115 -3.08 1.41 -10.09
CA VAL A 115 -2.29 0.26 -10.54
C VAL A 115 -1.56 -0.38 -9.35
N MET A 116 -0.87 0.41 -8.53
CA MET A 116 -0.17 -0.09 -7.34
C MET A 116 -1.15 -0.80 -6.39
N LEU A 117 -2.31 -0.20 -6.12
CA LEU A 117 -3.31 -0.81 -5.22
C LEU A 117 -3.86 -2.12 -5.77
N THR A 118 -4.10 -2.23 -7.08
CA THR A 118 -4.53 -3.50 -7.70
C THR A 118 -3.45 -4.57 -7.60
N VAL A 119 -2.18 -4.20 -7.76
CA VAL A 119 -1.05 -5.12 -7.58
C VAL A 119 -0.93 -5.57 -6.13
N VAL A 120 -1.05 -4.65 -5.16
CA VAL A 120 -1.06 -4.98 -3.74
C VAL A 120 -2.20 -5.95 -3.41
N ASP A 121 -3.41 -5.70 -3.91
CA ASP A 121 -4.56 -6.58 -3.70
C ASP A 121 -4.28 -7.99 -4.23
N ARG A 122 -3.66 -8.09 -5.42
CA ARG A 122 -3.28 -9.40 -5.96
C ARG A 122 -2.23 -10.12 -5.12
N ILE A 123 -1.25 -9.39 -4.60
CA ILE A 123 -0.23 -9.94 -3.70
C ILE A 123 -0.88 -10.43 -2.41
N ASP A 124 -1.83 -9.69 -1.86
CA ASP A 124 -2.55 -10.07 -0.65
C ASP A 124 -3.40 -11.33 -0.84
N GLU A 125 -4.06 -11.47 -1.99
CA GLU A 125 -4.88 -12.64 -2.31
C GLU A 125 -4.07 -13.93 -2.50
N ARG A 126 -2.88 -13.85 -3.13
CA ARG A 126 -2.16 -15.05 -3.60
C ARG A 126 -0.71 -15.18 -3.17
N TYR A 127 -0.05 -14.06 -2.91
CA TYR A 127 1.40 -13.97 -2.78
C TYR A 127 1.84 -13.34 -1.45
N GLY A 128 1.03 -13.42 -0.40
CA GLY A 128 1.39 -12.86 0.92
C GLY A 128 2.61 -13.52 1.58
N SER A 129 3.01 -14.70 1.10
CA SER A 129 4.13 -15.49 1.61
C SER A 129 5.45 -15.34 0.84
N ILE A 130 5.53 -14.37 -0.09
CA ILE A 130 6.76 -14.07 -0.82
C ILE A 130 7.89 -13.67 0.12
N THR A 131 9.12 -14.04 -0.26
CA THR A 131 10.33 -13.73 0.48
C THR A 131 11.17 -12.65 -0.22
N ALA A 132 10.93 -12.42 -1.50
CA ALA A 132 11.60 -11.38 -2.29
C ALA A 132 10.62 -10.67 -3.22
N LEU A 133 10.77 -9.35 -3.35
CA LEU A 133 9.97 -8.49 -4.24
C LEU A 133 10.90 -7.49 -4.94
N SER A 134 10.82 -7.42 -6.27
CA SER A 134 11.46 -6.34 -7.03
C SER A 134 10.43 -5.34 -7.54
N LEU A 135 10.63 -4.06 -7.25
CA LEU A 135 9.91 -2.93 -7.83
C LEU A 135 10.87 -2.04 -8.64
N GLN A 136 11.98 -2.60 -9.11
CA GLN A 136 13.03 -1.87 -9.82
C GLN A 136 12.50 -1.12 -11.05
N GLY A 137 13.02 0.07 -11.32
CA GLY A 137 12.80 0.75 -12.61
C GLY A 137 11.39 1.29 -12.85
N ASN A 138 10.53 1.38 -11.81
CA ASN A 138 9.14 1.79 -11.95
C ASN A 138 8.90 3.30 -11.79
N ARG A 139 9.97 4.11 -11.71
CA ARG A 139 9.90 5.57 -11.52
C ARG A 139 9.06 5.96 -10.30
N LEU A 140 9.05 5.13 -9.26
CA LEU A 140 8.35 5.41 -8.01
C LEU A 140 9.00 6.63 -7.35
N ARG A 141 8.20 7.67 -7.07
CA ARG A 141 8.65 8.89 -6.38
C ARG A 141 8.22 8.89 -4.91
N PHE A 142 6.99 8.46 -4.64
CA PHE A 142 6.40 8.34 -3.31
C PHE A 142 6.09 6.88 -3.03
N LEU A 143 6.32 6.44 -1.79
CA LEU A 143 6.10 5.05 -1.37
C LEU A 143 4.80 4.87 -0.57
N ASP A 144 3.95 5.88 -0.49
CA ASP A 144 2.76 5.88 0.37
C ASP A 144 1.78 4.74 0.01
N TYR A 145 1.65 4.43 -1.29
CA TYR A 145 0.85 3.31 -1.78
C TYR A 145 1.58 1.96 -1.71
N ALA A 146 2.90 1.96 -1.65
CA ALA A 146 3.69 0.75 -1.43
C ALA A 146 3.81 0.42 0.06
N ALA A 147 3.55 1.37 0.96
CA ALA A 147 3.68 1.18 2.41
C ALA A 147 2.75 0.09 2.95
N VAL A 148 1.59 -0.12 2.32
CA VAL A 148 0.67 -1.22 2.67
C VAL A 148 1.26 -2.61 2.41
N LEU A 149 2.29 -2.73 1.55
CA LEU A 149 2.99 -4.00 1.34
C LEU A 149 3.59 -4.55 2.64
N VAL A 150 3.92 -3.68 3.60
CA VAL A 150 4.40 -4.10 4.93
C VAL A 150 3.34 -4.90 5.70
N SER A 151 2.06 -4.57 5.53
CA SER A 151 0.95 -5.30 6.14
C SER A 151 0.60 -6.58 5.38
N VAL A 152 0.89 -6.62 4.08
CA VAL A 152 0.52 -7.72 3.17
C VAL A 152 1.59 -8.81 3.06
N THR A 153 2.86 -8.42 3.03
CA THR A 153 4.00 -9.33 2.76
C THR A 153 4.82 -9.59 4.02
N LYS A 154 4.22 -10.29 4.99
CA LYS A 154 4.80 -10.50 6.34
C LYS A 154 6.14 -11.28 6.34
N LEU A 155 6.42 -12.04 5.28
CA LEU A 155 7.63 -12.88 5.13
C LEU A 155 8.71 -12.27 4.22
N LEU A 156 8.52 -11.04 3.76
CA LEU A 156 9.43 -10.38 2.84
C LEU A 156 10.79 -10.14 3.51
N LYS A 157 11.86 -10.60 2.85
CA LYS A 157 13.25 -10.46 3.30
C LYS A 157 14.08 -9.59 2.38
N VAL A 158 13.75 -9.60 1.08
CA VAL A 158 14.45 -8.84 0.05
C VAL A 158 13.48 -7.93 -0.66
N LEU A 159 13.79 -6.63 -0.71
CA LEU A 159 13.03 -5.64 -1.44
C LEU A 159 13.99 -4.84 -2.33
N ASP A 160 13.82 -4.95 -3.64
CA ASP A 160 14.60 -4.17 -4.61
C ASP A 160 13.81 -2.94 -5.08
N LEU A 161 14.32 -1.76 -4.76
CA LEU A 161 13.79 -0.45 -5.18
C LEU A 161 14.74 0.30 -6.12
N SER A 162 15.75 -0.37 -6.68
CA SER A 162 16.75 0.25 -7.55
C SER A 162 16.11 0.91 -8.77
N ASN A 163 16.81 1.89 -9.36
CA ASN A 163 16.37 2.62 -10.56
C ASN A 163 14.98 3.28 -10.45
N ASN A 164 14.52 3.59 -9.23
CA ASN A 164 13.36 4.43 -8.99
C ASN A 164 13.77 5.91 -8.77
N GLN A 165 12.79 6.79 -8.66
CA GLN A 165 12.97 8.23 -8.44
C GLN A 165 12.60 8.62 -7.01
N VAL A 166 12.82 7.71 -6.07
CA VAL A 166 12.40 7.88 -4.68
C VAL A 166 13.15 9.08 -4.12
N CYS A 167 12.40 10.16 -3.89
CA CYS A 167 13.01 11.39 -3.41
C CYS A 167 13.27 11.21 -1.92
N SER A 168 14.53 11.36 -1.47
CA SER A 168 14.94 11.18 -0.07
C SER A 168 14.42 12.27 0.89
N LYS A 169 13.44 13.08 0.49
CA LYS A 169 12.97 14.25 1.25
C LYS A 169 11.58 14.03 1.83
N GLN A 170 11.54 13.45 3.02
CA GLN A 170 10.66 13.99 4.08
C GLN A 170 11.41 15.14 4.76
N THR A 171 11.71 16.19 4.01
CA THR A 171 12.22 17.44 4.60
C THR A 171 11.03 18.35 4.71
N ALA A 172 10.49 18.51 5.92
CA ALA A 172 9.60 19.61 6.23
C ALA A 172 10.37 20.91 5.98
N SER A 173 10.18 21.52 4.82
CA SER A 173 10.56 22.90 4.59
C SER A 173 9.51 23.78 5.26
N LEU A 174 9.77 24.15 6.52
CA LEU A 174 9.13 25.31 7.13
C LEU A 174 9.55 26.54 6.31
N GLN A 175 8.66 27.03 5.45
CA GLN A 175 8.73 28.41 4.97
C GLN A 175 7.87 29.23 5.91
N PHE A 176 8.54 30.08 6.71
CA PHE A 176 7.89 31.16 7.43
C PHE A 176 7.74 32.35 6.48
N TYR A 177 6.56 32.99 6.51
CA TYR A 177 6.40 34.40 6.18
C TYR A 177 6.28 35.17 7.48
#